data_AF-A0AAW2KXC7-F1
#
_entry.id   AF-A0AAW2KXC7-F1
#
_cell.length_a   1.000
_cell.length_b   1.000
_cell.length_c   1.000
_cell.angle_alpha   90.00
_cell.angle_beta   90.00
_cell.angle_gamma   90.00
#
_symmetry.space_group_name_H-M   'P 1'
#
loop_
_entity.id
_entity.type
_entity.pdbx_description
1 polymer ?
#
loop_
_entity_poly.entity_id
_entity_poly.type
_entity_poly.pdbx_seq_one_letter_code
_entity_poly.pdbx_strand_id
1 'polypeptide(L)'
;MTWHANHQTEEGSIYHPSDAEAWRYFDRTHPNFAAEPRNVRLGLYTDGFAPRGSTVARILVGPLYLHYTISHRMCMSSQYMFLTMVFFGSSNPKYLIDVYLEPLIEELQNLWYVGVLTRDSEKDETFMTSAALMWTVNDLPAYRMASGWSTASVMGCPVCMEDTRAFYLQNSRKTCYFDCHKQFMLE
;
A
#
# COMPACT_ATOMS: atom_id res chain seq x y z
N MET A 1 1.26 -20.62 3.39
CA MET A 1 0.90 -19.28 2.84
C MET A 1 0.32 -19.41 1.43
N THR A 2 -0.56 -20.39 1.20
CA THR A 2 -1.09 -20.75 -0.13
C THR A 2 -2.61 -20.55 -0.20
N TRP A 3 -3.20 -19.92 0.82
CA TRP A 3 -4.65 -19.81 0.95
C TRP A 3 -5.28 -19.10 -0.25
N HIS A 4 -4.67 -18.01 -0.71
CA HIS A 4 -5.13 -17.25 -1.88
C HIS A 4 -5.17 -18.05 -3.20
N ALA A 5 -4.44 -19.15 -3.29
CA ALA A 5 -4.41 -20.04 -4.45
C ALA A 5 -5.40 -21.21 -4.32
N ASN A 6 -5.77 -21.58 -3.09
CA ASN A 6 -6.60 -22.74 -2.79
C ASN A 6 -8.06 -22.37 -2.46
N HIS A 7 -8.35 -21.10 -2.17
CA HIS A 7 -9.71 -20.67 -1.84
C HIS A 7 -10.61 -20.67 -3.07
N GLN A 8 -11.90 -20.92 -2.85
CA GLN A 8 -12.93 -20.93 -3.89
C GLN A 8 -13.78 -19.68 -3.76
N THR A 9 -14.14 -19.10 -4.91
CA THR A 9 -14.98 -17.91 -4.98
C THR A 9 -16.09 -18.08 -6.01
N GLU A 10 -17.27 -17.59 -5.66
CA GLU A 10 -18.41 -17.55 -6.56
C GLU A 10 -18.15 -16.54 -7.68
N GLU A 11 -18.63 -16.87 -8.88
CA GLU A 11 -18.46 -16.02 -10.06
C GLU A 11 -19.14 -14.65 -9.83
N GLY A 12 -18.37 -13.57 -10.02
CA GLY A 12 -18.85 -12.20 -9.79
C GLY A 12 -18.65 -11.66 -8.37
N SER A 13 -18.17 -12.48 -7.42
CA SER A 13 -17.89 -12.06 -6.04
C SER A 13 -16.39 -11.90 -5.79
N ILE A 14 -16.02 -10.93 -4.93
CA ILE A 14 -14.65 -10.71 -4.48
C ILE A 14 -14.61 -10.93 -2.97
N TYR A 15 -13.96 -12.01 -2.54
CA TYR A 15 -13.77 -12.33 -1.10
C TYR A 15 -12.36 -11.97 -0.63
N HIS A 16 -11.42 -11.88 -1.57
CA HIS A 16 -10.02 -11.60 -1.31
C HIS A 16 -9.40 -10.81 -2.47
N PRO A 17 -8.36 -9.97 -2.25
CA PRO A 17 -7.68 -9.26 -3.33
C PRO A 17 -7.20 -10.15 -4.50
N SER A 18 -6.99 -11.44 -4.28
CA SER A 18 -6.62 -12.39 -5.35
C SER A 18 -7.74 -12.68 -6.35
N ASP A 19 -8.99 -12.36 -6.03
CA ASP A 19 -10.11 -12.46 -6.98
C ASP A 19 -10.14 -11.28 -7.95
N ALA A 20 -9.50 -10.16 -7.60
CA ALA A 20 -9.57 -8.91 -8.34
C ALA A 20 -8.69 -8.92 -9.60
N GLU A 21 -9.08 -8.15 -10.61
CA GLU A 21 -8.37 -8.06 -11.89
C GLU A 21 -6.93 -7.55 -11.75
N ALA A 22 -6.66 -6.68 -10.77
CA ALA A 22 -5.30 -6.20 -10.50
C ALA A 22 -4.34 -7.34 -10.15
N TRP A 23 -4.80 -8.33 -9.37
CA TRP A 23 -3.99 -9.50 -9.04
C TRP A 23 -3.78 -10.41 -10.24
N ARG A 24 -4.85 -10.69 -10.99
CA ARG A 24 -4.77 -11.49 -12.22
C ARG A 24 -3.84 -10.86 -13.25
N TYR A 25 -3.90 -9.54 -13.40
CA TYR A 25 -3.01 -8.78 -14.25
C TYR A 25 -1.55 -8.90 -13.80
N PHE A 26 -1.28 -8.77 -12.50
CA PHE A 26 0.05 -8.97 -11.94
C PHE A 26 0.58 -10.38 -12.23
N ASP A 27 -0.22 -11.41 -12.01
CA ASP A 27 0.18 -12.81 -12.26
C ASP A 27 0.47 -13.08 -13.74
N ARG A 28 -0.31 -12.50 -14.66
CA ARG A 28 -0.03 -12.57 -16.11
C ARG A 28 1.27 -11.85 -16.49
N THR A 29 1.58 -10.74 -15.81
CA THR A 29 2.78 -9.93 -16.07
C THR A 29 4.04 -10.59 -15.49
N HIS A 30 3.90 -11.29 -14.36
CA HIS A 30 4.99 -11.93 -13.64
C HIS A 30 4.74 -13.43 -13.42
N PRO A 31 4.66 -14.24 -14.49
CA PRO A 31 4.29 -15.65 -14.39
C PRO A 31 5.29 -16.47 -13.56
N ASN A 32 6.58 -16.14 -13.61
CA ASN A 32 7.60 -16.80 -12.79
C ASN A 32 7.37 -16.59 -11.28
N PHE A 33 6.91 -15.40 -10.90
CA PHE A 33 6.57 -15.12 -9.51
C PHE A 33 5.27 -15.84 -9.10
N ALA A 34 4.26 -15.81 -9.97
CA ALA A 34 2.97 -16.44 -9.71
C ALA A 34 3.02 -17.98 -9.69
N ALA A 35 3.98 -18.59 -10.38
CA ALA A 35 4.20 -20.03 -10.41
C ALA A 35 4.48 -20.63 -9.03
N GLU A 36 5.07 -19.86 -8.12
CA GLU A 36 5.26 -20.25 -6.73
C GLU A 36 4.18 -19.59 -5.84
N PRO A 37 3.10 -20.30 -5.50
CA PRO A 37 1.98 -19.75 -4.72
C PRO A 37 2.37 -19.43 -3.27
N ARG A 38 3.56 -19.82 -2.80
CA ARG A 38 4.07 -19.43 -1.48
C ARG A 38 4.74 -18.06 -1.48
N ASN A 39 4.94 -17.45 -2.66
CA ASN A 39 5.50 -16.10 -2.77
C ASN A 39 4.58 -15.05 -2.14
N VAL A 40 5.22 -14.07 -1.50
CA VAL A 40 4.60 -13.12 -0.58
C VAL A 40 4.12 -11.88 -1.34
N ARG A 41 2.85 -11.51 -1.17
CA ARG A 41 2.30 -10.26 -1.70
C ARG A 41 1.97 -9.32 -0.55
N LEU A 42 2.55 -8.13 -0.62
CA LEU A 42 2.54 -7.12 0.44
C LEU A 42 1.70 -5.93 -0.01
N GLY A 43 1.02 -5.31 0.95
CA GLY A 43 0.49 -3.96 0.82
C GLY A 43 1.11 -3.06 1.87
N LEU A 44 1.38 -1.83 1.47
CA LEU A 44 2.01 -0.79 2.28
C LEU A 44 0.95 0.23 2.68
N TYR A 45 0.75 0.45 3.97
CA TYR A 45 -0.28 1.38 4.46
C TYR A 45 0.35 2.57 5.12
N THR A 46 0.15 3.78 4.60
CA THR A 46 0.62 5.01 5.27
C THR A 46 -0.55 5.90 5.65
N ASP A 47 -0.50 6.45 6.86
CA ASP A 47 -1.53 7.39 7.34
C ASP A 47 -0.96 8.80 7.53
N GLY A 48 -1.85 9.77 7.49
CA GLY A 48 -1.57 11.19 7.58
C GLY A 48 -0.87 11.56 8.88
N PHE A 49 0.25 12.24 8.75
CA PHE A 49 1.05 12.75 9.85
C PHE A 49 0.25 13.81 10.63
N ALA A 50 0.14 13.67 11.96
CA ALA A 50 -0.56 14.63 12.82
C ALA A 50 -0.09 16.08 12.56
N PRO A 51 -0.93 16.98 11.99
CA PRO A 51 -0.49 18.29 11.51
C PRO A 51 -0.29 19.36 12.61
N ARG A 52 -0.62 19.10 13.89
CA ARG A 52 -0.60 20.13 14.95
C ARG A 52 -0.17 19.63 16.34
N GLY A 53 0.98 20.14 16.79
CA GLY A 53 1.12 20.85 18.07
C GLY A 53 0.77 20.21 19.42
N SER A 54 1.19 18.98 19.73
CA SER A 54 1.34 18.57 21.13
C SER A 54 2.76 18.09 21.41
N THR A 55 3.27 18.44 22.59
CA THR A 55 4.67 18.34 23.06
C THR A 55 5.14 16.91 23.34
N VAL A 56 4.40 15.91 22.88
CA VAL A 56 4.67 14.49 23.14
C VAL A 56 5.04 13.86 21.81
N ALA A 57 6.18 13.16 21.80
CA ALA A 57 6.80 12.51 20.65
C ALA A 57 5.78 12.14 19.57
N ARG A 58 5.88 12.78 18.39
CA ARG A 58 5.08 12.39 17.23
C ARG A 58 5.59 11.02 16.81
N ILE A 59 4.89 9.97 17.20
CA ILE A 59 5.06 8.63 16.67
C ILE A 59 4.44 8.68 15.28
N LEU A 60 5.26 8.76 14.24
CA LEU A 60 4.76 8.35 12.94
C LEU A 60 4.83 6.83 12.91
N VAL A 61 3.68 6.19 12.85
CA VAL A 61 3.56 4.79 12.50
C VAL A 61 3.85 4.71 11.00
N GLY A 62 5.06 4.26 10.66
CA GLY A 62 5.47 3.95 9.31
C GLY A 62 4.64 2.80 8.75
N PRO A 63 4.92 2.39 7.51
CA PRO A 63 3.92 1.64 6.81
C PRO A 63 3.62 0.29 7.42
N LEU A 64 2.34 -0.01 7.55
CA LEU A 64 1.90 -1.31 8.00
C LEU A 64 1.95 -2.29 6.83
N TYR A 65 2.65 -3.41 6.99
CA TYR A 65 2.53 -4.53 6.07
C TYR A 65 1.25 -5.30 6.34
N LEU A 66 0.46 -5.49 5.30
CA LEU A 66 -0.56 -6.52 5.27
C LEU A 66 -0.10 -7.63 4.33
N HIS A 67 -0.10 -8.86 4.86
CA HIS A 67 0.26 -10.05 4.10
C HIS A 67 -0.98 -10.59 3.40
N TYR A 68 -1.05 -10.46 2.08
CA TYR A 68 -2.24 -10.84 1.31
C TYR A 68 -2.20 -12.26 0.77
N THR A 69 -1.24 -13.09 1.17
CA THR A 69 -1.24 -14.49 0.77
C THR A 69 -2.09 -15.38 1.67
N ILE A 70 -2.46 -14.86 2.84
CA ILE A 70 -3.24 -15.51 3.89
C ILE A 70 -4.71 -15.04 3.83
N SER A 71 -5.60 -15.78 4.50
CA SER A 71 -7.03 -15.47 4.47
C SER A 71 -7.33 -14.04 4.93
N HIS A 72 -8.41 -13.45 4.40
CA HIS A 72 -8.81 -12.07 4.72
C HIS A 72 -8.95 -11.81 6.23
N ARG A 73 -9.49 -12.77 6.97
CA ARG A 73 -9.62 -12.67 8.43
C ARG A 73 -8.27 -12.61 9.14
N MET A 74 -7.28 -13.33 8.63
CA MET A 74 -5.94 -13.37 9.22
C MET A 74 -5.13 -12.15 8.80
N CYS A 75 -5.21 -11.70 7.53
CA CYS A 75 -4.42 -10.55 7.09
C CYS A 75 -4.74 -9.31 7.94
N MET A 76 -6.01 -9.08 8.30
CA MET A 76 -6.43 -7.95 9.14
C MET A 76 -6.21 -8.16 10.65
N SER A 77 -5.58 -9.27 11.07
CA SER A 77 -5.26 -9.51 12.48
C SER A 77 -3.92 -8.87 12.82
N SER A 78 -3.82 -8.29 14.02
CA SER A 78 -2.62 -7.59 14.50
C SER A 78 -1.35 -8.46 14.48
N GLN A 79 -1.49 -9.78 14.54
CA GLN A 79 -0.37 -10.73 14.48
C GLN A 79 0.32 -10.80 13.10
N TYR A 80 -0.40 -10.42 12.04
CA TYR A 80 0.09 -10.45 10.66
C TYR A 80 0.26 -9.04 10.07
N MET A 81 0.10 -8.03 10.92
CA MET A 81 0.26 -6.62 10.62
C MET A 81 1.61 -6.19 11.20
N PHE A 82 2.59 -5.92 10.34
CA PHE A 82 3.93 -5.53 10.78
C PHE A 82 4.15 -4.04 10.64
N LEU A 83 4.62 -3.42 11.72
CA LEU A 83 5.06 -2.04 11.70
C LEU A 83 6.51 -1.98 11.24
N THR A 84 6.75 -1.35 10.09
CA THR A 84 8.09 -1.29 9.47
C THR A 84 8.97 -0.20 10.03
N MET A 85 8.38 0.93 10.40
CA MET A 85 9.14 2.11 10.77
C MET A 85 8.40 2.90 11.82
N VAL A 86 9.14 3.51 12.74
CA VAL A 86 8.60 4.51 13.66
C VAL A 86 9.47 5.74 13.60
N PHE A 87 8.90 6.86 13.22
CA PHE A 87 9.62 8.13 13.27
C PHE A 87 9.38 8.80 14.60
N PHE A 88 10.48 9.23 15.23
CA PHE A 88 10.45 10.04 16.43
C PHE A 88 11.01 11.43 16.09
N GLY A 89 10.18 12.47 16.19
CA GLY A 89 10.66 13.83 15.94
C GLY A 89 9.61 14.91 16.19
N SER A 90 10.06 16.09 16.62
CA SER A 90 9.22 17.30 16.73
C SER A 90 8.95 17.95 15.38
N SER A 91 9.82 17.70 14.39
CA SER A 91 9.74 18.21 13.02
C SER A 91 9.01 17.22 12.12
N ASN A 92 8.22 17.74 11.17
CA ASN A 92 7.54 16.89 10.20
C ASN A 92 8.56 16.40 9.15
N PRO A 93 8.73 15.08 8.94
CA PRO A 93 9.74 14.54 8.04
C PRO A 93 9.34 14.61 6.55
N LYS A 94 8.42 15.52 6.17
CA LYS A 94 7.88 15.65 4.79
C LYS A 94 8.94 15.57 3.69
N TYR A 95 10.12 16.11 3.94
CA TYR A 95 11.19 16.27 2.96
C TYR A 95 12.30 15.22 3.09
N LEU A 96 12.22 14.29 4.05
CA LEU A 96 13.20 13.22 4.28
C LEU A 96 12.58 11.82 4.23
N ILE A 97 11.28 11.72 3.91
CA ILE A 97 10.58 10.44 3.92
C ILE A 97 11.20 9.45 2.93
N ASP A 98 11.76 9.94 1.83
CA ASP A 98 12.55 9.18 0.87
C ASP A 98 13.81 8.56 1.49
N VAL A 99 14.60 9.35 2.23
CA VAL A 99 15.79 8.87 2.96
C VAL A 99 15.42 7.79 3.95
N TYR A 100 14.27 7.96 4.60
CA TYR A 100 13.81 7.00 5.57
C TYR A 100 13.26 5.72 4.97
N LEU A 101 12.62 5.79 3.80
CA LEU A 101 12.11 4.62 3.09
C LEU A 101 13.21 3.85 2.34
N GLU A 102 14.40 4.43 2.16
CA GLU A 102 15.54 3.78 1.51
C GLU A 102 15.81 2.33 1.98
N PRO A 103 15.98 2.02 3.29
CA PRO A 103 16.22 0.65 3.74
C PRO A 103 15.04 -0.28 3.41
N LEU A 104 13.80 0.23 3.49
CA LEU A 104 12.61 -0.54 3.15
C LEU A 104 12.59 -0.90 1.66
N ILE A 105 12.94 0.07 0.81
CA ILE A 105 13.01 -0.11 -0.63
C ILE A 105 14.11 -1.12 -0.98
N GLU A 106 15.27 -1.03 -0.34
CA GLU A 106 16.37 -1.98 -0.52
C GLU A 106 15.97 -3.41 -0.13
N GLU A 107 15.29 -3.60 1.01
CA GLU A 107 14.79 -4.91 1.43
C GLU A 107 13.75 -5.46 0.44
N LEU A 108 12.82 -4.63 -0.03
CA LEU A 108 11.83 -5.03 -1.03
C LEU A 108 12.47 -5.41 -2.37
N GLN A 109 13.50 -4.67 -2.81
CA GLN A 109 14.26 -5.01 -4.01
C GLN A 109 15.01 -6.33 -3.84
N ASN A 110 15.66 -6.55 -2.70
CA ASN A 110 16.33 -7.82 -2.41
C ASN A 110 15.34 -8.98 -2.40
N LEU A 111 14.17 -8.82 -1.76
CA LEU A 111 13.11 -9.83 -1.75
C LEU A 111 12.55 -10.14 -3.15
N TRP A 112 12.52 -9.16 -4.03
CA TRP A 112 12.03 -9.33 -5.40
C TRP A 112 13.07 -9.98 -6.33
N TYR A 113 14.30 -9.47 -6.35
CA TYR A 113 15.34 -9.88 -7.30
C TYR A 113 16.15 -11.10 -6.85
N VAL A 114 16.43 -11.22 -5.55
CA VAL A 114 17.26 -12.30 -4.98
C VAL A 114 16.37 -13.35 -4.32
N GLY A 115 15.38 -12.90 -3.55
CA GLY A 115 14.56 -13.77 -2.71
C GLY A 115 15.29 -14.29 -1.48
N VAL A 116 14.58 -15.03 -0.64
CA VAL A 116 15.09 -15.59 0.62
C VAL A 116 14.80 -17.09 0.67
N LEU A 117 15.84 -17.87 0.97
CA LEU A 117 15.71 -19.31 1.15
C LEU A 117 14.85 -19.59 2.39
N THR A 118 13.68 -20.17 2.18
CA THR A 118 12.67 -20.40 3.22
C THR A 118 12.32 -21.87 3.29
N ARG A 119 12.17 -22.40 4.51
CA ARG A 119 11.71 -23.77 4.73
C ARG A 119 10.20 -23.77 5.00
N ASP A 120 9.48 -24.53 4.20
CA ASP A 120 8.08 -24.84 4.42
C ASP A 120 7.98 -25.95 5.48
N SER A 121 7.46 -25.62 6.66
CA SER A 121 7.34 -26.59 7.77
C SER A 121 6.27 -27.65 7.52
N GLU A 122 5.28 -27.38 6.66
CA GLU A 122 4.19 -28.32 6.38
C GLU A 122 4.65 -29.42 5.41
N LYS A 123 5.40 -29.03 4.37
CA LYS A 123 5.90 -29.95 3.34
C LYS A 123 7.33 -30.43 3.58
N ASP A 124 8.01 -29.84 4.56
CA ASP A 124 9.43 -30.02 4.84
C ASP A 124 10.36 -29.75 3.63
N GLU A 125 9.95 -28.80 2.80
CA GLU A 125 10.67 -28.43 1.58
C GLU A 125 11.33 -27.06 1.73
N THR A 126 12.51 -26.90 1.12
CA THR A 126 13.13 -25.58 1.02
C THR A 126 12.86 -25.00 -0.35
N PHE A 127 12.45 -23.74 -0.40
CA PHE A 127 12.20 -23.02 -1.64
C PHE A 127 12.70 -21.57 -1.54
N MET A 128 12.83 -20.91 -2.69
CA MET A 128 13.15 -19.49 -2.74
C MET A 128 11.86 -18.69 -2.65
N THR A 129 11.69 -17.96 -1.55
CA THR A 129 10.56 -17.03 -1.39
C THR A 129 10.93 -15.68 -1.96
N SER A 130 10.12 -15.17 -2.88
CA SER A 130 10.16 -13.77 -3.29
C SER A 130 8.98 -13.01 -2.71
N ALA A 131 9.13 -11.69 -2.58
CA ALA A 131 8.03 -10.81 -2.17
C ALA A 131 7.78 -9.69 -3.19
N ALA A 132 6.52 -9.33 -3.37
CA ALA A 132 6.09 -8.24 -4.23
C ALA A 132 5.26 -7.23 -3.44
N LEU A 133 5.58 -5.94 -3.59
CA LEU A 133 4.72 -4.87 -3.11
C LEU A 133 3.64 -4.60 -4.17
N MET A 134 2.40 -4.94 -3.87
CA MET A 134 1.30 -4.83 -4.81
C MET A 134 0.50 -3.53 -4.69
N TRP A 135 0.37 -2.96 -3.49
CA TRP A 135 -0.35 -1.71 -3.30
C TRP A 135 0.26 -0.82 -2.24
N THR A 136 0.03 0.47 -2.41
CA THR A 136 0.20 1.48 -1.38
C THR A 136 -1.17 2.07 -1.07
N VAL A 137 -1.61 1.97 0.19
CA VAL A 137 -2.88 2.52 0.66
C VAL A 137 -2.56 3.69 1.54
N ASN A 138 -2.91 4.88 1.06
CA ASN A 138 -2.53 6.13 1.67
C ASN A 138 -3.73 7.07 1.70
N ASP A 139 -3.90 7.85 2.76
CA ASP A 139 -4.75 9.04 2.69
C ASP A 139 -4.10 10.11 1.79
N LEU A 140 -4.84 11.11 1.31
CA LEU A 140 -4.29 12.13 0.41
C LEU A 140 -3.09 12.91 1.03
N PRO A 141 -3.10 13.27 2.32
CA PRO A 141 -1.91 13.80 2.99
C PRO A 141 -0.69 12.90 2.92
N ALA A 142 -0.80 11.62 3.29
CA ALA A 142 0.31 10.67 3.27
C ALA A 142 0.77 10.36 1.85
N TYR A 143 -0.17 10.24 0.90
CA TYR A 143 0.14 10.06 -0.51
C TYR A 143 1.04 11.19 -1.03
N ARG A 144 0.75 12.45 -0.68
CA ARG A 144 1.60 13.60 -1.04
C ARG A 144 3.05 13.43 -0.56
N MET A 145 3.25 12.87 0.62
CA MET A 145 4.59 12.67 1.16
C MET A 145 5.28 11.47 0.52
N ALA A 146 4.59 10.33 0.42
CA ALA A 146 5.16 9.10 -0.14
C ALA A 146 5.45 9.19 -1.64
N SER A 147 4.60 9.88 -2.42
CA SER A 147 4.74 9.98 -3.89
C SER A 147 5.34 11.30 -4.37
N GLY A 148 5.45 12.30 -3.50
CA GLY A 148 5.78 13.68 -3.88
C GLY A 148 4.63 14.43 -4.59
N TRP A 149 3.44 13.82 -4.75
CA TRP A 149 2.33 14.43 -5.47
C TRP A 149 1.73 15.65 -4.74
N SER A 150 1.39 16.70 -5.50
CA SER A 150 0.80 17.92 -4.92
C SER A 150 -0.71 17.80 -4.71
N THR A 151 -1.12 17.26 -3.55
CA THR A 151 -2.56 17.08 -3.20
C THR A 151 -3.29 18.36 -2.79
N ALA A 152 -2.59 19.50 -2.64
CA ALA A 152 -3.20 20.76 -2.22
C ALA A 152 -3.63 21.68 -3.39
N SER A 153 -3.37 21.27 -4.63
CA SER A 153 -3.74 22.01 -5.84
C SER A 153 -5.13 21.63 -6.34
N VAL A 154 -5.62 22.27 -7.41
CA VAL A 154 -6.81 21.82 -8.16
C VAL A 154 -6.58 20.44 -8.79
N MET A 155 -5.34 20.12 -9.17
CA MET A 155 -4.92 18.80 -9.70
C MET A 155 -4.54 17.82 -8.58
N GLY A 156 -5.11 17.98 -7.38
CA GLY A 156 -4.70 17.20 -6.22
C GLY A 156 -5.10 15.73 -6.28
N CYS A 157 -6.06 15.36 -7.14
CA CYS A 157 -6.42 13.97 -7.38
C CYS A 157 -5.45 13.34 -8.41
N PRO A 158 -4.69 12.30 -8.06
CA PRO A 158 -3.76 11.64 -8.98
C PRO A 158 -4.47 10.85 -10.09
N VAL A 159 -5.76 10.52 -9.91
CA VAL A 159 -6.56 9.78 -10.90
C VAL A 159 -7.17 10.74 -11.92
N CYS A 160 -7.85 11.78 -11.44
CA CYS A 160 -8.52 12.75 -12.31
C CYS A 160 -7.54 13.76 -12.93
N MET A 161 -6.44 14.09 -12.24
CA MET A 161 -5.46 15.10 -12.66
C MET A 161 -6.11 16.42 -13.11
N GLU A 162 -6.02 16.75 -14.40
CA GLU A 162 -6.59 17.94 -15.02
C GLU A 162 -8.10 17.85 -15.27
N ASP A 163 -8.66 16.64 -15.31
CA ASP A 163 -10.10 16.42 -15.49
C ASP A 163 -10.92 16.70 -14.22
N THR A 164 -10.28 17.12 -13.12
CA THR A 164 -11.02 17.48 -11.90
C THR A 164 -11.93 18.68 -12.12
N ARG A 165 -13.14 18.64 -11.56
CA ARG A 165 -14.03 19.82 -11.45
C ARG A 165 -13.70 20.70 -10.24
N ALA A 166 -12.49 20.57 -9.70
CA ALA A 166 -12.05 21.29 -8.52
C ALA A 166 -11.83 22.78 -8.84
N PHE A 167 -12.17 23.65 -7.90
CA PHE A 167 -12.05 25.10 -8.11
C PHE A 167 -11.45 25.79 -6.89
N TYR A 168 -10.84 26.95 -7.13
CA TYR A 168 -10.20 27.74 -6.09
C TYR A 168 -11.16 28.77 -5.51
N LEU A 169 -11.38 28.71 -4.20
CA LEU A 169 -12.18 29.70 -3.48
C LEU A 169 -11.33 30.93 -3.17
N GLN A 170 -11.59 32.05 -3.87
CA GLN A 170 -10.81 33.28 -3.74
C GLN A 170 -10.78 33.83 -2.30
N ASN A 171 -11.91 33.78 -1.59
CA ASN A 171 -12.02 34.35 -0.25
C ASN A 171 -11.32 33.51 0.83
N SER A 172 -11.37 32.18 0.72
CA SER A 172 -10.76 31.27 1.70
C SER A 172 -9.34 30.86 1.31
N ARG A 173 -8.90 31.17 0.09
CA ARG A 173 -7.61 30.78 -0.49
C ARG A 173 -7.37 29.27 -0.48
N LYS A 174 -8.44 28.48 -0.65
CA LYS A 174 -8.41 27.02 -0.60
C LYS A 174 -9.00 26.43 -1.88
N THR A 175 -8.45 25.29 -2.29
CA THR A 175 -9.06 24.42 -3.30
C THR A 175 -10.28 23.71 -2.71
N CYS A 176 -11.38 23.69 -3.47
CA CYS A 176 -12.60 23.01 -3.12
C CYS A 176 -12.91 21.89 -4.14
N TYR A 177 -13.29 20.73 -3.61
CA TYR A 177 -13.67 19.53 -4.37
C TYR A 177 -15.17 19.23 -4.20
N PHE A 178 -15.99 20.28 -4.18
CA PHE A 178 -17.43 20.16 -3.97
C PHE A 178 -18.08 19.52 -5.21
N ASP A 179 -18.90 18.49 -5.01
CA ASP A 179 -19.60 17.73 -6.05
C ASP A 179 -18.67 17.06 -7.09
N CYS A 180 -17.43 16.76 -6.68
CA CYS A 180 -16.46 16.01 -7.48
C CYS A 180 -16.48 14.50 -7.17
N HIS A 181 -17.49 14.02 -6.43
CA HIS A 181 -17.47 12.73 -5.73
C HIS A 181 -17.72 11.50 -6.61
N LYS A 182 -18.08 11.68 -7.90
CA LYS A 182 -18.59 10.60 -8.77
C LYS A 182 -18.06 10.63 -10.20
N GLN A 183 -16.79 10.96 -10.44
CA GLN A 183 -16.26 10.94 -11.82
C GLN A 183 -16.07 9.53 -12.40
N PHE A 184 -15.87 8.51 -11.56
CA PHE A 184 -15.53 7.15 -12.02
C PHE A 184 -16.33 6.02 -11.37
N MET A 185 -17.40 6.34 -10.63
CA MET A 185 -18.36 5.29 -10.26
C MET A 185 -19.30 5.10 -11.45
N LEU A 186 -19.27 3.91 -12.06
CA LEU A 186 -20.31 3.48 -13.00
C LEU A 186 -21.66 3.56 -12.26
N GLU A 187 -22.65 4.17 -12.91
CA GLU A 187 -24.05 4.18 -12.45
C GLU A 187 -24.64 2.77 -12.40
#